data_AF-A0AAV2PKT1-F1
#
_entry.id   AF-A0AAV2PKT1-F1
#
_cell.length_a   1.000
_cell.length_b   1.000
_cell.length_c   1.000
_cell.angle_alpha   90.00
_cell.angle_beta   90.00
_cell.angle_gamma   90.00
#
_symmetry.space_group_name_H-M   'P 1'
#
loop_
_entity.id
_entity.type
_entity.pdbx_description
1 polymer ?
#
loop_
_entity_poly.entity_id
_entity_poly.type
_entity_poly.pdbx_seq_one_letter_code
_entity_poly.pdbx_strand_id
1 'polypeptide(L)'
;VYGTMGQLVWDESKGTHIQHFDFRNEEPHIYKEDMSRVKGGSWSHGGADFFLMEAFVKAVSSGDTKYVTSGPAVSLETHLLTFAAEHARITGTVLHPSEDPRWTI
;
A
#
# COMPACT_ATOMS: atom_id res chain seq x y z
N VAL A 1 -10.87 1.44 1.80
CA VAL A 1 -10.49 2.58 2.65
C VAL A 1 -11.68 3.52 2.80
N TYR A 2 -11.96 4.00 4.00
CA TYR A 2 -13.04 4.97 4.27
C TYR A 2 -12.46 6.35 4.60
N GLY A 3 -13.17 7.40 4.20
CA GLY A 3 -12.94 8.77 4.62
C GLY A 3 -14.27 9.44 4.99
N THR A 4 -14.21 10.72 5.36
CA THR A 4 -15.42 11.48 5.76
C THR A 4 -16.43 11.66 4.64
N MET A 5 -16.01 11.57 3.38
CA MET A 5 -16.85 11.82 2.20
C MET A 5 -17.16 10.57 1.39
N GLY A 6 -16.66 9.40 1.78
CA GLY A 6 -16.90 8.19 0.99
C GLY A 6 -15.98 7.03 1.30
N GLN A 7 -16.06 6.02 0.44
CA GLN A 7 -15.27 4.81 0.51
C GLN A 7 -14.63 4.49 -0.84
N LEU A 8 -13.35 4.15 -0.81
CA LEU A 8 -12.65 3.50 -1.92
C LEU A 8 -12.57 1.99 -1.69
N VAL A 9 -12.97 1.20 -2.68
CA VAL A 9 -12.89 -0.26 -2.67
C VAL A 9 -12.11 -0.73 -3.88
N TRP A 10 -11.14 -1.60 -3.64
CA TRP A 10 -10.49 -2.42 -4.66
C TRP A 10 -10.82 -3.88 -4.38
N ASP A 11 -11.28 -4.60 -5.39
CA ASP A 11 -11.67 -6.01 -5.31
C ASP A 11 -11.31 -6.67 -6.64
N GLU A 12 -10.19 -7.41 -6.65
CA GLU A 12 -9.68 -8.07 -7.86
C GLU A 12 -10.68 -9.08 -8.45
N SER A 13 -11.57 -9.65 -7.63
CA SER A 13 -12.60 -10.58 -8.10
C SER A 13 -13.69 -9.89 -8.93
N LYS A 14 -13.81 -8.56 -8.81
CA LYS A 14 -14.79 -7.73 -9.53
C LYS A 14 -14.19 -7.00 -10.73
N GLY A 15 -12.90 -7.19 -10.99
CA GLY A 15 -12.17 -6.55 -12.08
C GLY A 15 -11.07 -5.60 -11.59
N THR A 16 -10.35 -5.01 -12.54
CA THR A 16 -9.22 -4.10 -12.29
C THR A 16 -9.70 -2.65 -12.28
N HIS A 17 -10.51 -2.30 -11.28
CA HIS A 17 -11.02 -0.94 -11.10
C HIS A 17 -11.19 -0.60 -9.62
N ILE A 18 -11.09 0.70 -9.32
CA ILE A 18 -11.41 1.24 -8.00
C ILE A 18 -12.88 1.70 -8.02
N GLN A 19 -13.65 1.25 -7.05
CA GLN A 19 -15.00 1.75 -6.79
C GLN A 19 -14.94 2.84 -5.73
N HIS A 20 -15.53 3.99 -6.01
CA HIS A 20 -15.65 5.09 -5.08
C HIS A 20 -17.13 5.34 -4.79
N PHE A 21 -17.56 5.13 -3.56
CA PHE A 21 -18.92 5.47 -3.13
C PHE A 21 -18.88 6.79 -2.37
N ASP A 22 -19.49 7.85 -2.92
CA ASP A 22 -19.54 9.18 -2.30
C ASP A 22 -20.79 9.29 -1.42
N PHE A 23 -20.60 9.59 -0.14
CA PHE A 23 -21.69 9.62 0.84
C PHE A 23 -22.62 10.83 0.68
N ARG A 24 -22.23 11.85 -0.09
CA ARG A 24 -23.03 13.07 -0.25
C ARG A 24 -24.12 12.92 -1.31
N ASN A 25 -23.91 12.03 -2.27
CA ASN A 25 -24.84 11.77 -3.36
C ASN A 25 -25.24 10.29 -3.47
N GLU A 26 -24.64 9.39 -2.68
CA GLU A 26 -24.91 7.96 -2.63
C GLU A 26 -24.70 7.23 -3.98
N GLU A 27 -23.85 7.79 -4.83
CA GLU A 27 -23.58 7.24 -6.17
C GLU A 27 -22.19 6.58 -6.25
N PRO A 28 -22.08 5.35 -6.76
CA PRO A 28 -20.80 4.71 -7.02
C PRO A 28 -20.16 5.23 -8.32
N HIS A 29 -18.93 5.71 -8.23
CA HIS A 29 -18.09 6.06 -9.37
C HIS A 29 -17.00 4.99 -9.59
N ILE A 30 -16.75 4.64 -10.85
CA ILE A 30 -15.75 3.63 -11.23
C ILE A 30 -14.55 4.31 -11.86
N TYR A 31 -13.37 4.10 -11.28
CA TYR A 31 -12.09 4.46 -11.89
C TYR A 31 -11.45 3.22 -12.49
N LYS A 32 -11.39 3.17 -13.82
CA LYS A 32 -10.75 2.07 -14.56
C LYS A 32 -9.27 2.36 -14.71
N GLU A 33 -8.44 1.36 -14.45
CA GLU A 33 -7.00 1.47 -14.66
C GLU A 33 -6.63 1.18 -16.12
N ASP A 34 -5.67 1.93 -16.64
CA ASP A 34 -5.03 1.61 -17.92
C ASP A 34 -3.88 0.64 -17.70
N MET A 35 -4.16 -0.63 -17.99
CA MET A 35 -3.23 -1.73 -17.75
C MET A 35 -2.36 -2.06 -18.97
N SER A 36 -2.41 -1.24 -20.03
CA SER A 36 -1.60 -1.42 -21.25
C SER A 36 -0.09 -1.43 -21.01
N ARG A 37 0.35 -0.87 -19.88
CA ARG A 37 1.76 -0.79 -19.49
C ARG A 37 2.29 -2.08 -18.85
N VAL A 38 1.45 -2.91 -18.25
CA VAL A 38 1.87 -4.16 -17.62
C VAL A 38 2.01 -5.22 -18.72
N LYS A 39 3.26 -5.54 -19.08
CA LYS A 39 3.59 -6.49 -20.15
C LYS A 39 4.01 -7.84 -19.57
N GLY A 40 3.59 -8.93 -20.22
CA GLY A 40 3.88 -10.30 -19.81
C GLY A 40 2.72 -10.90 -19.02
N GLY A 41 2.28 -12.11 -19.40
CA GLY A 41 1.03 -12.73 -18.93
C GLY A 41 0.95 -13.09 -17.44
N SER A 42 1.94 -12.74 -16.62
CA SER A 42 1.92 -12.96 -15.17
C SER A 42 1.49 -11.69 -14.44
N TRP A 43 0.20 -11.63 -14.10
CA TRP A 43 -0.42 -10.62 -13.25
C TRP A 43 -0.12 -10.85 -11.76
N SER A 44 1.16 -10.97 -11.40
CA SER A 44 1.54 -11.12 -10.00
C SER A 44 1.14 -9.86 -9.22
N HIS A 45 0.38 -10.06 -8.13
CA HIS A 45 -0.22 -8.99 -7.32
C HIS A 45 -0.92 -7.89 -8.14
N GLY A 46 -1.68 -8.27 -9.18
CA GLY A 46 -2.42 -7.30 -9.99
C GLY A 46 -1.55 -6.38 -10.85
N GLY A 47 -0.28 -6.72 -11.07
CA GLY A 47 0.69 -5.90 -11.82
C GLY A 47 1.57 -5.01 -10.93
N ALA A 48 1.35 -5.00 -9.60
CA ALA A 48 2.15 -4.22 -8.66
C ALA A 48 3.64 -4.58 -8.73
N ASP A 49 3.97 -5.86 -8.89
CA ASP A 49 5.37 -6.34 -8.96
C ASP A 49 6.11 -5.78 -10.18
N PHE A 50 5.41 -5.59 -11.31
CA PHE A 50 6.00 -4.95 -12.49
C PHE A 50 6.38 -3.50 -12.20
N PHE A 51 5.46 -2.73 -11.59
CA PHE A 51 5.72 -1.33 -11.27
C PHE A 51 6.76 -1.16 -10.16
N LEU A 52 6.82 -2.09 -9.21
CA LEU A 52 7.89 -2.16 -8.21
C LEU A 52 9.26 -2.28 -8.88
N MET A 53 9.40 -3.23 -9.81
CA MET A 53 10.65 -3.43 -10.56
C MET A 53 10.95 -2.27 -11.52
N GLU A 54 9.95 -1.71 -12.18
CA GLU A 54 10.08 -0.53 -13.04
C GLU A 54 10.65 0.66 -12.24
N ALA A 55 10.09 0.93 -11.05
CA ALA A 55 10.54 1.99 -10.17
C ALA A 55 11.98 1.77 -9.67
N PHE A 56 12.33 0.53 -9.30
CA PHE A 56 13.68 0.18 -8.90
C PHE A 56 14.71 0.40 -10.03
N VAL A 57 14.44 -0.13 -11.23
CA VAL A 57 15.33 0.03 -12.39
C VAL A 57 15.49 1.51 -12.75
N LYS A 58 14.41 2.29 -12.66
CA LYS A 58 14.44 3.73 -12.89
C LYS A 58 15.32 4.46 -11.87
N ALA A 59 15.21 4.11 -10.60
CA ALA A 59 16.06 4.68 -9.54
C ALA A 59 17.54 4.41 -9.79
N VAL A 60 17.89 3.16 -10.11
CA VAL A 60 19.28 2.75 -10.37
C VAL A 60 19.85 3.43 -11.61
N SER A 61 19.12 3.40 -12.72
CA SER A 61 19.59 3.95 -14.01
C SER A 61 19.72 5.47 -14.02
N SER A 62 18.88 6.18 -13.26
CA SER A 62 18.94 7.65 -13.16
C SER A 62 19.76 8.15 -11.98
N GLY A 63 20.16 7.29 -11.05
CA GLY A 63 20.78 7.68 -9.79
C GLY A 63 19.85 8.45 -8.85
N ASP A 64 18.53 8.39 -9.07
CA ASP A 64 17.53 9.15 -8.33
C ASP A 64 16.68 8.23 -7.43
N THR A 65 16.97 8.24 -6.13
CA THR A 65 16.33 7.36 -5.15
C THR A 65 14.86 7.72 -4.88
N LYS A 66 14.36 8.87 -5.35
CA LYS A 66 12.96 9.28 -5.12
C LYS A 66 11.93 8.34 -5.75
N TYR A 67 12.35 7.51 -6.71
CA TYR A 67 11.49 6.50 -7.32
C TYR A 67 11.24 5.31 -6.39
N VAL A 68 12.03 5.11 -5.34
CA VAL A 68 11.81 4.07 -4.32
C VAL A 68 11.12 4.71 -3.11
N THR A 69 9.80 4.56 -3.04
CA THR A 69 8.99 5.14 -1.94
C THR A 69 8.97 4.26 -0.68
N SER A 70 9.31 2.98 -0.80
CA SER A 70 9.42 2.01 0.29
C SER A 70 10.89 1.67 0.61
N GLY A 71 11.69 2.70 0.90
CA GLY A 71 13.11 2.56 1.20
C GLY A 71 13.42 1.89 2.56
N PRO A 72 14.71 1.87 2.97
CA PRO A 72 15.14 1.22 4.21
C PRO A 72 14.45 1.75 5.48
N ALA A 73 14.19 3.05 5.57
CA ALA A 73 13.51 3.65 6.72
C ALA A 73 12.07 3.14 6.88
N VAL A 74 11.29 3.14 5.79
CA VAL A 74 9.91 2.59 5.76
C VAL A 74 9.92 1.09 6.05
N SER A 75 10.91 0.37 5.53
CA SER A 75 11.08 -1.05 5.83
C SER A 75 11.34 -1.30 7.32
N LEU A 76 12.22 -0.52 7.96
CA LEU A 76 12.47 -0.64 9.39
C LEU A 76 11.23 -0.30 10.23
N GLU A 77 10.52 0.77 9.88
CA GLU A 77 9.29 1.19 10.57
C GLU A 77 8.22 0.08 10.55
N THR A 78 8.00 -0.53 9.39
CA THR A 78 7.01 -1.61 9.23
C THR A 78 7.41 -2.89 9.97
N HIS A 79 8.70 -3.20 10.09
CA HIS A 79 9.17 -4.32 10.90
C HIS A 79 8.99 -4.05 12.40
N LEU A 80 9.30 -2.84 12.87
CA LEU A 80 9.07 -2.46 14.27
C LEU A 80 7.59 -2.51 14.64
N LEU A 81 6.70 -2.04 13.75
CA LEU A 81 5.26 -2.18 13.92
C LEU A 81 4.82 -3.65 14.01
N THR A 82 5.42 -4.52 13.20
CA THR A 82 5.15 -5.97 13.24
C THR A 82 5.58 -6.58 14.58
N PHE A 83 6.74 -6.21 15.12
CA PHE A 83 7.19 -6.68 16.43
C PHE A 83 6.35 -6.14 17.59
N ALA A 84 5.93 -4.88 17.51
CA ALA A 84 4.98 -4.31 18.46
C ALA A 84 3.65 -5.08 18.46
N ALA A 85 3.12 -5.39 17.27
CA ALA A 85 1.90 -6.18 17.13
C ALA A 85 2.05 -7.60 17.73
N GLU A 86 3.21 -8.23 17.55
CA GLU A 86 3.48 -9.54 18.15
C GLU A 86 3.59 -9.47 19.68
N HIS A 87 4.24 -8.43 20.21
CA HIS A 87 4.28 -8.19 21.65
C HIS A 87 2.86 -8.00 22.21
N ALA A 88 2.03 -7.17 21.55
CA ALA A 88 0.63 -6.95 21.91
C ALA A 88 -0.19 -8.26 21.93
N ARG A 89 0.03 -9.15 20.95
CA ARG A 89 -0.61 -10.46 20.86
C ARG A 89 -0.25 -11.36 22.05
N ILE A 90 1.02 -11.38 22.44
CA ILE A 90 1.51 -12.21 23.56
C ILE A 90 1.02 -11.68 24.91
N THR A 91 1.03 -10.35 25.10
CA THR A 91 0.66 -9.73 26.38
C THR A 91 -0.84 -9.48 26.53
N GLY A 92 -1.61 -9.55 25.43
CA GLY A 92 -3.04 -9.24 25.44
C GLY A 92 -3.33 -7.77 25.72
N THR A 93 -2.44 -6.86 25.32
CA THR A 93 -2.54 -5.42 25.60
C THR A 93 -2.59 -4.58 24.33
N VAL A 94 -3.25 -3.43 24.40
CA VAL A 94 -3.09 -2.38 23.38
C VAL A 94 -1.75 -1.68 23.60
N LEU A 95 -0.98 -1.52 22.52
CA LEU A 95 0.26 -0.75 22.53
C LEU A 95 0.07 0.56 21.76
N HIS A 96 0.86 1.56 22.15
CA HIS A 96 1.01 2.82 21.44
C HIS A 96 2.44 2.87 20.89
N PRO A 97 2.72 2.31 19.68
CA PRO A 97 4.08 2.18 19.17
C PRO A 97 4.82 3.52 19.13
N SER A 98 4.13 4.61 18.85
CA SER A 98 4.69 5.97 18.82
C SER A 98 5.14 6.53 20.17
N GLU A 99 4.74 5.91 21.28
CA GLU A 99 5.03 6.38 22.66
C GLU A 99 6.08 5.50 23.36
N ASP A 100 6.48 4.39 22.74
CA ASP A 100 7.41 3.42 23.31
C ASP A 100 8.70 3.37 22.48
N PRO A 101 9.85 3.77 23.05
CA PRO A 101 11.12 3.87 22.32
C PRO A 101 11.65 2.53 21.80
N ARG A 102 11.04 1.40 22.20
CA ARG A 102 11.36 0.08 21.64
C ARG A 102 10.86 -0.07 20.19
N TRP A 103 9.84 0.68 19.79
CA TRP A 103 9.14 0.51 18.51
C TRP A 103 9.23 1.74 17.59
N THR A 104 9.91 2.81 18.03
CA THR A 104 10.12 4.03 17.24
C THR A 104 11.56 4.14 16.73
N ILE A 105 11.73 4.93 15.66
CA ILE A 105 13.01 5.30 15.05
C ILE A 105 13.15 6.82 15.01
#